data_AF-A0A7Z0CRD4-F1
#
_entry.id   AF-A0A7Z0CRD4-F1
#
_cell.length_a   1.000
_cell.length_b   1.000
_cell.length_c   1.000
_cell.angle_alpha   90.00
_cell.angle_beta   90.00
_cell.angle_gamma   90.00
#
_symmetry.space_group_name_H-M   'P 1'
#
loop_
_entity.id
_entity.type
_entity.pdbx_description
1 polymer ?
#
loop_
_entity_poly.entity_id
_entity_poly.type
_entity_poly.pdbx_seq_one_letter_code
_entity_poly.pdbx_strand_id
1 'polypeptide(L)' 'MLDRKKWNTRLELANSMFEYLEIWHNRKRRHSQLGWLTPIEFEPNRIITVA' A
#
# COMPACT_ATOMS: atom_id res chain seq x y z
N MET A 1 5.26 -13.77 0.16
CA MET A 1 3.93 -13.94 0.79
C MET A 1 2.92 -14.39 -0.25
N LEU A 2 2.88 -13.75 -1.42
CA LEU A 2 2.05 -14.16 -2.56
C LEU A 2 2.60 -15.38 -3.33
N ASP A 3 3.91 -15.53 -3.35
CA ASP A 3 4.70 -16.58 -4.00
C ASP A 3 4.83 -17.87 -3.17
N ARG A 4 4.48 -17.82 -1.88
CA ARG A 4 4.66 -18.93 -0.94
C ARG A 4 3.45 -19.85 -0.82
N LYS A 5 2.35 -19.52 -1.49
CA LYS A 5 1.08 -20.26 -1.46
C LYS A 5 0.62 -20.52 -2.89
N LYS A 6 0.02 -21.70 -3.13
CA LYS A 6 -0.73 -21.97 -4.36
C LYS A 6 -2.15 -21.44 -4.23
N TRP A 7 -2.61 -20.75 -5.25
CA TRP A 7 -3.93 -20.10 -5.29
C TRP A 7 -4.89 -20.96 -6.08
N ASN A 8 -6.07 -21.21 -5.53
CA ASN A 8 -7.07 -22.04 -6.21
C ASN A 8 -7.82 -21.24 -7.27
N THR A 9 -7.91 -19.92 -7.09
CA THR A 9 -8.59 -19.03 -8.03
C THR A 9 -7.80 -17.74 -8.26
N ARG A 10 -8.04 -17.12 -9.41
CA ARG A 10 -7.49 -15.80 -9.73
C ARG A 10 -8.03 -14.71 -8.80
N LEU A 11 -9.27 -14.86 -8.31
CA LEU A 11 -9.89 -13.92 -7.38
C LEU A 11 -9.21 -13.93 -6.02
N GLU A 12 -8.90 -15.12 -5.49
CA GLU A 12 -8.17 -15.25 -4.22
C GLU A 12 -6.79 -14.58 -4.31
N LEU A 13 -6.07 -14.83 -5.41
CA LEU A 13 -4.79 -14.18 -5.67
C LEU A 13 -4.94 -12.66 -5.78
N ALA A 14 -5.94 -12.16 -6.51
CA ALA A 14 -6.18 -10.73 -6.67
C ALA A 14 -6.47 -10.04 -5.31
N ASN A 15 -7.29 -10.68 -4.46
CA ASN A 15 -7.58 -10.18 -3.12
C ASN A 15 -6.32 -10.14 -2.25
N SER A 16 -5.50 -11.19 -2.26
CA SER A 16 -4.24 -11.18 -1.52
C SER A 16 -3.22 -10.21 -2.08
N MET A 17 -3.20 -9.98 -3.40
CA MET A 17 -2.36 -8.94 -4.02
C MET A 17 -2.79 -7.55 -3.56
N PHE A 18 -4.10 -7.29 -3.54
CA PHE A 18 -4.66 -6.03 -3.06
C PHE A 18 -4.31 -5.80 -1.58
N GLU A 19 -4.52 -6.80 -0.73
CA GLU A 19 -4.17 -6.73 0.69
C GLU A 19 -2.67 -6.46 0.90
N TYR A 20 -1.80 -7.15 0.16
CA TYR A 20 -0.36 -6.91 0.23
C TYR A 20 0.00 -5.48 -0.18
N LEU A 21 -0.60 -4.98 -1.28
CA LEU A 21 -0.31 -3.65 -1.79
C LEU A 21 -0.79 -2.56 -0.83
N GLU A 22 -2.03 -2.63 -0.36
CA GLU A 22 -2.63 -1.61 0.51
C GLU A 22 -2.06 -1.64 1.93
N ILE A 23 -2.00 -2.83 2.54
CA ILE A 23 -1.70 -2.95 3.97
C ILE A 23 -0.20 -3.04 4.23
N TRP A 24 0.58 -3.68 3.35
CA TRP A 24 2.01 -3.90 3.61
C TRP A 24 2.91 -3.00 2.78
N HIS A 25 2.71 -2.98 1.48
CA HIS A 25 3.61 -2.31 0.56
C HIS A 25 3.45 -0.79 0.64
N ASN A 26 2.25 -0.26 0.36
CA ASN A 26 2.01 1.17 0.26
C ASN A 26 2.27 1.88 1.59
N ARG A 27 1.96 1.27 2.73
CA ARG A 27 2.26 1.84 4.05
C ARG A 27 3.75 2.04 4.33
N LYS A 28 4.64 1.26 3.71
CA LYS A 28 6.10 1.29 3.94
C LYS A 28 6.88 1.84 2.75
N ARG A 29 6.24 1.98 1.59
CA ARG A 29 6.89 2.47 0.37
C ARG A 29 7.25 3.94 0.54
N ARG A 30 8.53 4.25 0.46
CA ARG A 30 9.01 5.64 0.36
C ARG A 30 8.93 6.11 -1.07
N HIS A 31 8.53 7.37 -1.26
CA HIS A 31 8.38 7.95 -2.59
C HIS A 31 9.20 9.24 -2.70
N SER A 32 9.95 9.42 -3.78
CA SER A 32 10.77 10.63 -4.00
C SER A 32 9.91 11.90 -4.04
N GLN A 33 8.73 11.84 -4.66
CA GLN A 33 7.75 12.95 -4.64
C GLN A 33 7.23 13.30 -3.23
N LEU A 34 7.29 12.36 -2.27
CA LEU A 34 6.94 12.60 -0.88
C LEU A 34 8.18 12.95 -0.03
N GLY A 35 9.31 13.28 -0.65
CA GLY A 35 10.55 13.56 0.08
C GLY A 35 11.17 12.33 0.73
N TRP A 36 10.96 11.14 0.16
CA TRP A 36 11.33 9.84 0.73
C TRP A 36 10.61 9.49 2.03
N LEU A 37 9.47 10.12 2.29
CA LEU A 37 8.55 9.72 3.35
C LEU A 37 7.62 8.60 2.86
N THR A 38 7.15 7.81 3.81
CA THR A 38 6.04 6.88 3.58
C THR A 38 4.71 7.63 3.57
N PRO A 39 3.65 7.10 2.92
CA PRO A 39 2.34 7.72 2.93
C PRO A 39 1.81 8.01 4.33
N ILE A 40 2.06 7.13 5.31
CA ILE A 40 1.63 7.36 6.70
C ILE A 40 2.41 8.47 7.41
N GLU A 41 3.64 8.75 6.99
CA GLU A 41 4.43 9.90 7.47
C GLU A 41 4.06 11.19 6.72
N PHE A 42 3.51 11.08 5.50
CA PHE A 42 3.10 12.21 4.68
C PHE A 42 1.69 12.73 5.00
N GLU A 43 0.73 11.83 5.23
CA GLU A 43 -0.68 12.14 5.54
C GLU A 43 -0.90 13.09 6.73
N PRO A 44 -0.15 13.04 7.86
CA PRO A 44 -0.36 13.93 9.00
C PRO A 44 -0.13 15.42 8.69
N ASN A 45 0.66 15.73 7.65
CA ASN A 45 0.90 17.10 7.19
C ASN A 45 -0.10 17.55 6.12
N ARG A 46 -0.93 16.63 5.62
CA ARG A 46 -1.97 16.93 4.65
C ARG A 46 -3.23 17.34 5.41
N ILE A 47 -3.15 18.47 6.12
CA ILE A 47 -4.34 19.18 6.57
C ILE A 47 -5.16 19.41 5.31
N ILE A 48 -6.31 18.74 5.24
CA ILE A 48 -7.28 18.92 4.18
C ILE A 48 -7.79 20.34 4.36
N THR A 49 -7.22 21.31 3.63
CA THR A 49 -7.91 22.57 3.37
C THR A 49 -9.07 22.22 2.45
N VAL A 50 -10.18 21.80 3.06
CA VAL A 50 -11.50 21.84 2.42
C VAL A 50 -11.78 23.32 2.16
N ALA A 51 -11.59 23.72 0.90
CA ALA A 51 -12.14 24.95 0.34
C ALA A 51 -13.58 24.69 -0.10
#